data_AF-A0A8I5ZUR4-F1
#
_entry.id   AF-A0A8I5ZUR4-F1
#
_cell.length_a   1.000
_cell.length_b   1.000
_cell.length_c   1.000
_cell.angle_alpha   90.00
_cell.angle_beta   90.00
_cell.angle_gamma   90.00
#
_symmetry.space_group_name_H-M   'P 1'
#
loop_
_entity.id
_entity.type
_entity.pdbx_description
1 polymer ?
#
loop_
_entity_poly.entity_id
_entity_poly.type
_entity_poly.pdbx_seq_one_letter_code
_entity_poly.pdbx_strand_id
1 'polypeptide(L)'
;MDWQPDEQGLQQVLQLLKDSQSPNTATQRIVQDKLKQLNQFPDFNNYLIFVLTRLKSEDEPTRSLSGLILKNNVKAHYQSFPPPVADFIKQECLNNIGDASSLIRATIGEGAVGVVIKDTLRACTGPRSYSTCSGYCLLNAPARSDSTLTTAI
;
A
#
# COMPACT_ATOMS: atom_id res chain seq x y z
N MET A 1 16.07 7.46 2.99
CA MET A 1 16.03 7.32 4.46
C MET A 1 15.53 5.92 4.73
N ASP A 2 16.29 5.11 5.47
CA ASP A 2 15.86 3.77 5.86
C ASP A 2 15.07 3.87 7.16
N TRP A 3 13.77 4.17 7.06
CA TRP A 3 12.87 4.06 8.22
C TRP A 3 12.86 2.60 8.69
N GLN A 4 12.97 2.39 10.00
CA GLN A 4 12.94 1.07 10.62
C GLN A 4 11.88 1.04 11.71
N PRO A 5 11.08 -0.04 11.79
CA PRO A 5 10.09 -0.18 12.85
C PRO A 5 10.77 -0.44 14.19
N ASP A 6 10.25 0.18 15.25
CA ASP A 6 10.51 -0.25 16.61
C ASP A 6 9.78 -1.58 16.89
N GLU A 7 10.41 -2.52 17.60
CA GLU A 7 9.82 -3.83 17.87
C GLU A 7 8.54 -3.73 18.72
N GLN A 8 8.49 -2.82 19.69
CA GLN A 8 7.30 -2.63 20.52
C GLN A 8 6.18 -2.00 19.70
N GLY A 9 6.50 -1.00 18.88
CA GLY A 9 5.55 -0.39 17.95
C GLY A 9 4.96 -1.40 16.98
N LEU A 10 5.80 -2.25 16.40
CA LEU A 10 5.37 -3.29 15.47
C LEU A 10 4.45 -4.31 16.14
N GLN A 11 4.78 -4.77 17.35
CA GLN A 11 3.91 -5.69 18.10
C GLN A 11 2.54 -5.08 18.41
N GLN A 12 2.47 -3.79 18.74
CA GLN A 12 1.20 -3.10 18.97
C GLN A 12 0.35 -3.04 17.69
N VAL A 13 0.96 -2.74 16.54
CA VAL A 13 0.28 -2.71 15.24
C VAL A 13 -0.22 -4.11 14.87
N LEU A 14 0.59 -5.15 15.05
CA LEU A 14 0.17 -6.52 14.79
C LEU A 14 -0.98 -6.96 15.69
N GLN A 15 -0.93 -6.62 16.98
CA GLN A 15 -2.03 -6.90 17.89
C GLN A 15 -3.32 -6.19 17.45
N LEU A 16 -3.22 -4.92 17.03
CA LEU A 16 -4.36 -4.17 16.52
C LEU A 16 -4.96 -4.82 15.27
N LEU A 17 -4.12 -5.29 14.33
CA LEU A 17 -4.58 -5.98 13.13
C LEU A 17 -5.26 -7.31 13.47
N LYS A 18 -4.76 -8.05 14.45
CA LYS A 18 -5.38 -9.30 14.94
C LYS A 18 -6.71 -9.02 15.65
N ASP A 19 -6.76 -8.01 16.51
CA ASP A 19 -7.98 -7.57 17.19
C ASP A 19 -9.04 -7.10 16.17
N SER A 20 -8.63 -6.46 15.07
CA SER A 20 -9.50 -5.99 13.98
C SER A 20 -10.20 -7.13 13.23
N GLN A 21 -9.65 -8.34 13.28
CA GLN A 21 -10.24 -9.54 12.66
C GLN A 21 -11.25 -10.23 13.59
N SER A 22 -11.34 -9.82 14.86
CA SER A 22 -12.26 -10.40 15.81
C SER A 22 -13.72 -10.04 15.46
N PRO A 23 -14.66 -11.00 15.49
CA PRO A 23 -16.08 -10.71 15.28
C PRO A 23 -16.74 -10.02 16.49
N ASN A 24 -16.01 -9.83 17.60
CA ASN A 24 -16.56 -9.25 18.83
C ASN A 24 -16.71 -7.73 18.71
N THR A 25 -17.95 -7.23 18.82
CA THR A 25 -18.28 -5.80 18.78
C THR A 25 -17.55 -4.96 19.84
N ALA A 26 -17.30 -5.51 21.03
CA ALA A 26 -16.55 -4.81 22.07
C ALA A 26 -15.08 -4.61 21.68
N THR A 27 -14.45 -5.65 21.11
CA THR A 27 -13.10 -5.58 20.56
C THR A 27 -13.03 -4.60 19.39
N GLN A 28 -14.03 -4.62 18.50
CA GLN A 28 -14.11 -3.69 17.37
C GLN A 28 -14.16 -2.22 17.83
N ARG A 29 -14.90 -1.88 18.89
CA ARG A 29 -14.87 -0.51 19.44
C ARG A 29 -13.48 -0.10 19.91
N ILE A 30 -12.82 -0.98 20.69
CA ILE A 30 -11.47 -0.72 21.20
C ILE A 30 -10.48 -0.52 20.04
N VAL A 31 -10.58 -1.35 19.00
CA VAL A 31 -9.78 -1.24 17.78
C VAL A 31 -9.99 0.10 17.09
N GLN A 32 -11.24 0.53 16.92
CA GLN A 32 -11.56 1.81 16.28
C GLN A 32 -10.99 3.00 17.06
N ASP A 33 -11.06 2.97 18.39
CA ASP A 33 -10.50 4.02 19.23
C ASP A 33 -8.96 4.03 19.18
N LYS A 34 -8.32 2.85 19.21
CA LYS A 34 -6.86 2.73 19.00
C LYS A 34 -6.44 3.21 17.62
N LEU A 35 -7.17 2.86 16.56
CA LEU A 35 -6.89 3.33 15.20
C LEU A 35 -6.94 4.86 15.13
N LYS A 36 -7.95 5.50 15.74
CA LYS A 36 -8.05 6.97 15.78
C LYS A 36 -6.87 7.62 16.52
N GLN A 37 -6.42 7.03 17.62
CA GLN A 37 -5.25 7.52 18.35
C GLN A 37 -3.98 7.36 17.53
N LEU A 38 -3.77 6.19 16.93
CA LEU A 38 -2.58 5.89 16.13
C LEU A 38 -2.51 6.69 14.83
N ASN A 39 -3.65 7.02 14.23
CA ASN A 39 -3.71 7.82 13.00
C ASN A 39 -3.26 9.28 13.21
N GLN A 40 -3.11 9.74 14.47
CA GLN A 40 -2.47 11.03 14.78
C GLN A 40 -0.97 11.00 14.53
N PHE A 41 -0.36 9.81 14.53
CA PHE A 41 1.07 9.63 14.30
C PHE A 41 1.34 9.28 12.84
N PRO A 42 2.10 10.10 12.10
CA PRO A 42 2.39 9.81 10.69
C PRO A 42 3.22 8.52 10.52
N ASP A 43 4.02 8.15 11.53
CA ASP A 43 4.78 6.90 11.57
C ASP A 43 3.90 5.65 11.55
N PHE A 44 2.65 5.73 12.02
CA PHE A 44 1.73 4.60 11.96
C PHE A 44 1.57 4.08 10.53
N ASN A 45 1.55 4.98 9.54
CA ASN A 45 1.46 4.60 8.14
C ASN A 45 2.72 3.88 7.64
N ASN A 46 3.90 4.21 8.19
CA ASN A 46 5.15 3.50 7.90
C ASN A 46 5.11 2.06 8.43
N TYR A 47 4.53 1.83 9.62
CA TYR A 47 4.32 0.47 10.13
C TYR A 47 3.35 -0.33 9.25
N LEU A 48 2.24 0.28 8.79
CA LEU A 48 1.26 -0.41 7.95
C LEU A 48 1.85 -0.86 6.62
N ILE A 49 2.63 0.00 5.96
CA ILE A 49 3.30 -0.36 4.70
C ILE A 49 4.38 -1.41 4.94
N PHE A 50 5.15 -1.31 6.02
CA PHE A 50 6.17 -2.30 6.38
C PHE A 50 5.57 -3.70 6.60
N VAL A 51 4.43 -3.80 7.30
CA VAL A 51 3.71 -5.07 7.48
C VAL A 51 3.23 -5.62 6.13
N LEU A 52 2.71 -4.75 5.25
CA LEU A 52 2.23 -5.16 3.94
C LEU A 52 3.36 -5.71 3.06
N THR A 53 4.52 -5.05 3.00
CA THR A 53 5.57 -5.32 2.01
C THR A 53 6.73 -6.18 2.52
N ARG A 54 7.23 -5.90 3.73
CA ARG A 54 8.45 -6.51 4.26
C ARG A 54 8.17 -7.70 5.18
N LEU A 55 7.05 -7.69 5.90
CA LEU A 55 6.75 -8.70 6.91
C LEU A 55 6.10 -9.96 6.31
N LYS A 56 6.85 -10.69 5.50
CA LYS A 56 6.40 -11.90 4.79
C LYS A 56 6.14 -13.12 5.71
N SER A 57 6.53 -13.04 6.98
CA SER A 57 6.29 -14.08 7.98
C SER A 57 4.85 -14.08 8.51
N GLU A 58 4.15 -12.95 8.44
CA GLU A 58 2.74 -12.87 8.84
C GLU A 58 1.81 -13.39 7.74
N ASP A 59 0.60 -13.74 8.15
CA ASP A 59 -0.42 -14.29 7.27
C ASP A 59 -0.91 -13.25 6.24
N GLU A 60 -1.29 -13.75 5.05
CA GLU A 60 -1.78 -12.88 3.97
C GLU A 60 -3.00 -12.02 4.36
N PRO A 61 -3.99 -12.52 5.13
CA PRO A 61 -5.09 -11.70 5.63
C PRO A 61 -4.64 -10.51 6.49
N THR A 62 -3.76 -10.72 7.46
CA THR A 62 -3.20 -9.64 8.31
C THR A 62 -2.45 -8.61 7.48
N ARG A 63 -1.62 -9.05 6.53
CA ARG A 63 -0.90 -8.16 5.60
C ARG A 63 -1.85 -7.38 4.69
N SER A 64 -2.86 -8.04 4.14
CA SER A 64 -3.86 -7.39 3.28
C SER A 64 -4.68 -6.36 4.06
N LEU A 65 -5.04 -6.67 5.31
CA LEU A 65 -5.75 -5.76 6.19
C LEU A 65 -4.93 -4.49 6.49
N SER A 66 -3.62 -4.62 6.71
CA SER A 66 -2.75 -3.44 6.92
C SER A 66 -2.75 -2.53 5.69
N GLY A 67 -2.70 -3.11 4.49
CA GLY A 67 -2.82 -2.36 3.23
C GLY A 67 -4.17 -1.67 3.05
N LEU A 68 -5.27 -2.31 3.44
CA LEU A 68 -6.61 -1.70 3.39
C LEU A 68 -6.75 -0.52 4.34
N ILE A 69 -6.22 -0.61 5.56
CA ILE A 69 -6.20 0.50 6.53
C ILE A 69 -5.35 1.65 5.98
N LEU A 70 -4.16 1.35 5.47
CA LEU A 70 -3.26 2.34 4.87
C LEU A 70 -3.94 3.07 3.70
N LYS A 71 -4.62 2.33 2.81
CA LYS A 71 -5.38 2.88 1.68
C LYS A 71 -6.43 3.88 2.15
N ASN A 72 -7.17 3.55 3.21
CA ASN A 72 -8.18 4.44 3.79
C ASN A 72 -7.54 5.71 4.38
N ASN A 73 -6.41 5.56 5.10
CA ASN A 73 -5.68 6.69 5.68
C ASN A 73 -5.11 7.62 4.60
N VAL A 74 -4.49 7.06 3.55
CA VAL A 74 -4.01 7.83 2.39
C VAL A 74 -5.19 8.56 1.75
N LYS A 75 -6.29 7.86 1.45
CA LYS A 75 -7.45 8.51 0.82
C LYS A 75 -8.01 9.67 1.65
N ALA A 76 -8.02 9.56 2.97
CA ALA A 76 -8.55 10.60 3.86
C ALA A 76 -7.55 11.73 4.15
N HIS A 77 -6.25 11.44 4.24
CA HIS A 77 -5.26 12.33 4.86
C HIS A 77 -3.94 12.46 4.09
N TYR A 78 -3.83 11.99 2.84
CA TYR A 78 -2.57 12.02 2.08
C TYR A 78 -1.89 13.39 2.02
N GLN A 79 -2.65 14.48 1.89
CA GLN A 79 -2.11 15.84 1.85
C GLN A 79 -1.45 16.28 3.18
N SER A 80 -1.83 15.65 4.28
CA SER A 80 -1.28 15.93 5.61
C SER A 80 -0.04 15.10 5.94
N PHE A 81 0.36 14.17 5.06
CA PHE A 81 1.49 13.29 5.34
C PHE A 81 2.81 14.05 5.21
N PRO A 82 3.75 13.90 6.16
CA PRO A 82 5.09 14.41 5.99
C PRO A 82 5.72 13.85 4.70
N PRO A 83 6.47 14.66 3.93
CA PRO A 83 7.10 14.21 2.69
C PRO A 83 7.92 12.90 2.84
N PRO A 84 8.71 12.70 3.93
CA PRO A 84 9.46 11.45 4.12
C PRO A 84 8.59 10.20 4.21
N VAL A 85 7.40 10.31 4.83
CA VAL A 85 6.45 9.20 5.00
C VAL A 85 5.79 8.86 3.66
N ALA A 86 5.36 9.89 2.93
CA ALA A 86 4.77 9.70 1.61
C ALA A 86 5.76 9.06 0.63
N ASP A 87 7.04 9.46 0.67
CA ASP A 87 8.08 8.91 -0.19
C ASP A 87 8.46 7.48 0.19
N PHE A 88 8.49 7.15 1.49
CA PHE A 88 8.69 5.79 1.95
C PHE A 88 7.56 4.86 1.46
N ILE A 89 6.30 5.29 1.61
CA ILE A 89 5.14 4.52 1.13
C ILE A 89 5.23 4.30 -0.38
N LYS A 90 5.55 5.34 -1.17
CA LYS A 90 5.75 5.22 -2.63
C LYS A 90 6.79 4.16 -2.98
N GLN A 91 7.97 4.23 -2.37
CA GLN A 91 9.07 3.32 -2.66
C GLN A 91 8.72 1.88 -2.33
N GLU A 92 8.13 1.63 -1.17
CA GLU A 92 7.73 0.29 -0.76
C GLU A 92 6.67 -0.30 -1.70
N CYS A 93 5.70 0.50 -2.14
CA CYS A 93 4.69 0.03 -3.10
C CYS A 93 5.30 -0.28 -4.48
N LEU A 94 6.21 0.56 -4.98
CA LEU A 94 6.91 0.32 -6.25
C LEU A 94 7.77 -0.95 -6.21
N ASN A 95 8.48 -1.16 -5.10
CA ASN A 95 9.35 -2.34 -4.92
C ASN A 95 8.57 -3.65 -4.81
N ASN A 96 7.31 -3.59 -4.36
CA ASN A 96 6.50 -4.79 -4.05
C ASN A 96 5.32 -5.01 -5.01
N ILE A 97 5.26 -4.30 -6.13
CA ILE A 97 4.23 -4.55 -7.15
C ILE A 97 4.31 -5.97 -7.73
N GLY A 98 5.50 -6.58 -7.69
CA GLY A 98 5.77 -7.94 -8.14
C GLY A 98 5.72 -8.99 -7.02
N ASP A 99 5.01 -8.74 -5.90
CA ASP A 99 4.90 -9.73 -4.81
C ASP A 99 4.35 -11.07 -5.32
N ALA A 100 4.78 -12.19 -4.71
CA ALA A 100 4.36 -13.53 -5.12
C ALA A 100 2.86 -13.77 -4.88
N SER A 101 2.29 -13.17 -3.83
CA SER A 101 0.89 -13.31 -3.46
C SER A 101 -0.02 -12.44 -4.35
N SER A 102 -1.01 -13.06 -4.98
CA SER A 102 -2.02 -12.36 -5.78
C SER A 102 -2.85 -11.38 -4.95
N LEU A 103 -3.13 -11.72 -3.68
CA LEU A 103 -3.88 -10.87 -2.77
C LEU A 103 -3.10 -9.59 -2.45
N ILE A 104 -1.82 -9.72 -2.12
CA ILE A 104 -0.96 -8.56 -1.81
C ILE A 104 -0.78 -7.67 -3.05
N ARG A 105 -0.57 -8.27 -4.23
CA ARG A 105 -0.53 -7.52 -5.49
C ARG A 105 -1.83 -6.74 -5.73
N ALA A 106 -2.99 -7.34 -5.47
CA ALA A 106 -4.28 -6.67 -5.61
C ALA A 106 -4.42 -5.50 -4.61
N THR A 107 -4.03 -5.69 -3.35
CA THR A 107 -4.08 -4.64 -2.32
C THR A 107 -3.13 -3.48 -2.62
N ILE A 108 -1.92 -3.76 -3.13
CA ILE A 108 -0.97 -2.73 -3.59
C ILE A 108 -1.48 -2.03 -4.86
N GLY A 109 -2.11 -2.77 -5.77
CA GLY A 109 -2.67 -2.25 -7.01
C GLY A 109 -3.97 -1.45 -6.84
N GLU A 110 -4.67 -1.59 -5.71
CA GLU A 110 -5.99 -1.01 -5.50
C GLU A 110 -5.95 0.51 -5.26
N GLY A 111 -6.47 1.28 -6.23
CA GLY A 111 -7.06 2.62 -6.06
C GLY A 111 -6.16 3.72 -5.48
N ALA A 112 -6.04 3.80 -4.14
CA ALA A 112 -5.36 4.92 -3.48
C ALA A 112 -3.83 4.77 -3.48
N VAL A 113 -3.29 3.55 -3.35
CA VAL A 113 -1.85 3.29 -3.52
C VAL A 113 -1.44 3.43 -4.98
N GLY A 114 -2.30 2.99 -5.91
CA GLY A 114 -2.11 3.20 -7.34
C GLY A 114 -2.12 4.67 -7.77
N VAL A 115 -2.87 5.55 -7.08
CA VAL A 115 -2.84 7.00 -7.32
C VAL A 115 -1.51 7.61 -6.88
N VAL A 116 -0.99 7.21 -5.72
CA VAL A 116 0.36 7.60 -5.26
C VAL A 116 1.42 7.20 -6.30
N ILE A 117 1.25 6.04 -6.93
CA ILE A 117 2.13 5.56 -8.00
C ILE A 117 1.90 6.32 -9.31
N LYS A 118 0.67 6.68 -9.68
CA LYS A 118 0.38 7.52 -10.85
C LYS A 118 0.95 8.94 -10.71
N ASP A 119 0.87 9.55 -9.53
CA ASP A 119 1.51 10.83 -9.25
C ASP A 119 3.04 10.74 -9.31
N THR A 120 3.61 9.63 -8.81
CA THR A 120 5.05 9.38 -8.89
C THR A 120 5.50 9.13 -10.34
N LEU A 121 4.72 8.41 -11.13
CA LEU A 121 4.99 8.18 -12.56
C LEU A 121 4.88 9.48 -13.38
N ARG A 122 3.98 10.40 -13.01
CA ARG A 122 3.95 11.76 -13.59
C ARG A 122 5.17 12.60 -13.19
N ALA A 123 5.71 12.42 -11.98
CA ALA A 123 6.97 13.06 -11.58
C ALA A 123 8.19 12.42 -12.27
N CYS A 124 8.11 11.14 -12.65
CA CYS A 124 9.14 10.40 -13.36
C CYS A 124 9.12 10.59 -14.90
N THR A 125 8.29 11.47 -15.48
CA THR A 125 8.46 11.92 -16.88
C THR A 125 9.62 12.91 -17.04
N GLY A 126 10.70 12.69 -16.29
CA GLY A 126 12.02 13.26 -16.52
C GLY A 126 12.95 12.15 -17.05
N PRO A 127 13.94 12.46 -17.90
CA PRO A 127 14.64 11.50 -18.77
C PRO A 127 15.57 10.48 -18.08
N ARG A 128 15.39 10.15 -16.80
CA ARG A 128 16.41 9.44 -16.00
C ARG A 128 15.97 8.24 -15.17
N SER A 129 14.90 7.53 -15.50
CA SER A 129 14.68 6.20 -14.89
C SER A 129 13.78 5.27 -15.73
N TYR A 130 14.38 4.60 -16.72
CA TYR A 130 13.71 3.66 -17.61
C TYR A 130 13.66 2.22 -17.07
N SER A 131 14.43 1.88 -16.04
CA SER A 131 14.52 0.49 -15.54
C SER A 131 13.40 0.10 -14.58
N THR A 132 12.88 1.01 -13.77
CA THR A 132 11.85 0.70 -12.75
C THR A 132 10.42 0.82 -13.29
N CYS A 133 10.17 1.64 -14.31
CA CYS A 133 8.84 1.85 -14.89
C CYS A 133 8.35 0.69 -15.80
N SER A 134 9.22 -0.21 -16.23
CA SER A 134 8.86 -1.28 -17.17
C SER A 134 7.88 -2.31 -16.57
N GLY A 135 7.98 -2.58 -15.26
CA GLY A 135 7.10 -3.55 -14.59
C GLY A 135 5.65 -3.10 -14.43
N TYR A 136 5.41 -1.79 -14.22
CA TYR A 136 4.07 -1.25 -14.00
C TYR A 136 3.24 -1.16 -15.30
N CYS A 137 3.89 -0.94 -16.44
CA CYS A 137 3.23 -0.91 -17.76
C CYS A 137 2.80 -2.30 -18.24
N LEU A 138 3.55 -3.36 -17.92
CA LEU A 138 3.22 -4.72 -18.34
C LEU A 138 2.08 -5.34 -17.52
N LEU A 139 1.98 -5.04 -16.22
CA LEU A 139 0.94 -5.61 -15.35
C LEU A 139 -0.45 -4.97 -15.50
N ASN A 140 -0.53 -3.76 -16.06
CA ASN A 140 -1.79 -3.03 -16.26
C ASN A 140 -2.08 -2.70 -17.74
N ALA A 141 -1.38 -3.35 -18.68
CA ALA A 141 -1.79 -3.30 -20.07
C ALA A 141 -3.20 -3.91 -20.17
N PRO A 142 -4.22 -3.18 -20.68
CA PRO A 142 -5.51 -3.79 -20.95
C PRO A 142 -5.28 -4.96 -21.88
N ALA A 143 -5.81 -6.14 -21.53
CA ALA A 143 -5.83 -7.29 -22.42
C ALA A 143 -6.49 -6.81 -23.72
N ARG A 144 -5.68 -6.64 -24.76
CA ARG A 144 -6.13 -6.23 -26.08
C ARG A 144 -6.92 -7.42 -26.61
N SER A 145 -8.24 -7.41 -26.41
CA SER A 145 -9.13 -8.30 -27.11
C SER A 145 -9.06 -7.90 -28.58
N ASP A 146 -8.34 -8.70 -29.36
CA ASP A 146 -8.38 -8.67 -30.81
C ASP A 146 -9.83 -8.84 -31.27
N SER A 147 -10.40 -7.79 -31.81
CA SER A 147 -11.51 -7.87 -32.76
C SER A 147 -11.71 -6.50 -33.41
N THR A 148 -10.89 -6.19 -34.42
CA THR A 148 -11.33 -6.05 -35.82
C THR A 148 -10.23 -5.42 -36.67
N LEU A 149 -9.71 -6.23 -37.59
CA LEU A 149 -9.12 -5.78 -38.86
C LEU A 149 -10.14 -4.94 -39.66
N THR A 150 -9.62 -4.19 -40.63
CA THR A 150 -10.31 -3.45 -41.73
C THR A 150 -10.91 -2.09 -41.29
N THR A 151 -10.60 -0.93 -41.85
CA THR A 151 -10.25 -0.59 -43.24
C THR A 151 -9.53 0.77 -43.29
N ALA A 152 -8.39 0.82 -43.97
CA ALA A 152 -7.90 2.02 -44.65
C ALA A 152 -6.98 1.57 -45.79
N ILE A 153 -7.62 1.14 -46.89
CA ILE A 153 -7.39 1.43 -48.32
C ILE A 153 -8.53 0.71 -49.05
#